data_AF-A0AA38WY02-F1
#
_entry.id   AF-A0AA38WY02-F1
#
_cell.length_a   1.000
_cell.length_b   1.000
_cell.length_c   1.000
_cell.angle_alpha   90.00
_cell.angle_beta   90.00
_cell.angle_gamma   90.00
#
_symmetry.space_group_name_H-M   'P 1'
#
loop_
_entity.id
_entity.type
_entity.pdbx_description
1 polymer ?
#
loop_
_entity_poly.entity_id
_entity_poly.type
_entity_poly.pdbx_seq_one_letter_code
_entity_poly.pdbx_strand_id
1 'polypeptide(L)'
;MSTESSSPQDKTRQQSPSTPQTPLTNHLIAVMDSQPVPAAVLGEMRQQVRDLPEIKTWSQLKQWFHMNRPAGAWTMGRLFDAQKAHHAQYLDDALAKWSDANSVHPEMPPRGTSSKKMEEMARKSWEGER
;
A
#
# COMPACT_ATOMS: atom_id res chain seq x y z
N MET A 1 60.08 20.21 -32.65
CA MET A 1 59.79 21.01 -31.44
C MET A 1 58.65 21.95 -31.77
N SER A 2 57.49 21.75 -31.14
CA SER A 2 56.48 22.76 -30.75
C SER A 2 55.40 22.00 -29.98
N THR A 3 55.41 22.20 -28.68
CA THR A 3 54.44 21.74 -27.68
C THR A 3 53.25 22.68 -27.68
N GLU A 4 52.01 22.16 -27.66
CA GLU A 4 50.95 22.79 -26.87
C GLU A 4 49.85 21.77 -26.53
N SER A 5 49.74 21.51 -25.23
CA SER A 5 48.65 20.84 -24.54
C SER A 5 47.40 21.72 -24.54
N SER A 6 46.22 21.11 -24.61
CA SER A 6 45.03 21.62 -23.92
C SER A 6 43.97 20.53 -23.72
N SER A 7 43.92 20.02 -22.49
CA SER A 7 42.68 19.70 -21.77
C SER A 7 42.74 20.51 -20.46
N PRO A 8 41.61 21.03 -19.98
CA PRO A 8 41.02 20.36 -18.82
C PRO A 8 39.47 20.36 -18.78
N GLN A 9 38.95 19.30 -18.15
CA GLN A 9 37.72 19.21 -17.34
C GLN A 9 36.57 20.21 -17.56
N ASP A 10 35.35 19.72 -17.81
CA ASP A 10 34.20 19.98 -16.92
C ASP A 10 32.98 19.09 -17.23
N LYS A 11 32.27 18.70 -16.17
CA LYS A 11 30.93 18.06 -16.15
C LYS A 11 30.79 16.60 -16.59
N THR A 12 31.26 15.71 -15.72
CA THR A 12 30.50 14.50 -15.34
C THR A 12 29.14 14.92 -14.79
N ARG A 13 28.18 15.18 -15.68
CA ARG A 13 26.76 15.18 -15.33
C ARG A 13 26.46 13.74 -14.96
N GLN A 14 26.40 13.44 -13.65
CA GLN A 14 25.80 12.22 -13.13
C GLN A 14 24.35 12.20 -13.62
N GLN A 15 24.13 11.71 -14.83
CA GLN A 15 22.86 11.17 -15.25
C GLN A 15 22.72 9.92 -14.39
N SER A 16 21.94 10.03 -13.32
CA SER A 16 21.38 8.89 -12.60
C SER A 16 20.94 7.85 -13.63
N PRO A 17 21.20 6.55 -13.42
CA PRO A 17 20.87 5.53 -14.39
C PRO A 17 19.36 5.58 -14.63
N SER A 18 18.96 6.07 -15.81
CA SER A 18 17.63 5.86 -16.37
C SER A 18 17.55 4.39 -16.76
N THR A 19 17.48 3.51 -15.76
CA THR A 19 17.19 2.10 -15.97
C THR A 19 15.88 2.04 -16.76
N PRO A 20 15.78 1.30 -17.86
CA PRO A 20 14.52 1.14 -18.58
C PRO A 20 13.50 0.53 -17.61
N GLN A 21 12.63 1.37 -17.05
CA GLN A 21 11.58 0.92 -16.16
C GLN A 21 10.66 0.02 -16.97
N THR A 22 10.50 -1.22 -16.51
CA THR A 22 9.62 -2.19 -17.17
C THR A 22 8.19 -1.63 -17.18
N PRO A 23 7.35 -1.99 -18.18
CA PRO A 23 5.97 -1.50 -18.24
C PRO A 23 5.16 -1.80 -16.96
N LEU A 24 5.45 -2.93 -16.30
CA LEU A 24 4.87 -3.27 -14.99
C LEU A 24 5.27 -2.29 -13.88
N THR A 25 6.53 -1.84 -13.88
CA THR A 25 7.04 -0.84 -12.93
C THR A 25 6.34 0.50 -13.14
N ASN A 26 6.17 0.93 -14.39
CA ASN A 26 5.46 2.17 -14.73
C ASN A 26 3.99 2.12 -14.29
N HIS A 27 3.32 0.98 -14.49
CA HIS A 27 1.94 0.81 -14.06
C HIS A 27 1.80 0.84 -12.54
N LEU A 28 2.69 0.16 -11.81
CA LEU A 28 2.69 0.18 -10.34
C LEU A 28 2.89 1.61 -9.80
N ILE A 29 3.83 2.36 -10.38
CA ILE A 29 4.05 3.76 -10.00
C ILE A 29 2.80 4.60 -10.26
N ALA A 30 2.14 4.41 -11.42
CA ALA A 30 0.91 5.11 -11.74
C ALA A 30 -0.21 4.80 -10.74
N VAL A 31 -0.36 3.53 -10.34
CA VAL A 31 -1.34 3.12 -9.31
C VAL A 31 -1.00 3.80 -7.98
N MET A 32 0.24 3.72 -7.52
CA MET A 32 0.69 4.37 -6.28
C MET A 32 0.45 5.88 -6.28
N ASP A 33 0.59 6.53 -7.42
CA ASP A 33 0.44 7.99 -7.58
C ASP A 33 -1.01 8.44 -7.63
N SER A 34 -1.89 7.55 -8.09
CA SER A 34 -3.33 7.75 -8.16
C SER A 34 -4.01 7.60 -6.79
N GLN A 35 -3.35 6.93 -5.84
CA GLN A 35 -3.89 6.74 -4.50
C GLN A 35 -4.06 8.08 -3.76
N PRO A 36 -5.08 8.19 -2.88
CA PRO A 36 -5.24 9.35 -2.02
C PRO A 36 -4.08 9.44 -1.01
N VAL A 37 -3.74 10.66 -0.61
CA VAL A 37 -2.78 10.88 0.47
C VAL A 37 -3.49 10.72 1.81
N PRO A 38 -2.95 9.93 2.76
CA PRO A 38 -3.51 9.84 4.10
C PRO A 38 -3.60 11.20 4.81
N ALA A 39 -4.71 11.41 5.52
CA ALA A 39 -4.92 12.64 6.28
C ALA A 39 -3.83 12.87 7.34
N ALA A 40 -3.28 11.80 7.93
CA ALA A 40 -2.17 11.88 8.87
C ALA A 40 -0.92 12.52 8.24
N VAL A 41 -0.54 12.08 7.03
CA VAL A 41 0.61 12.63 6.29
C VAL A 41 0.40 14.11 5.99
N LEU A 42 -0.77 14.49 5.45
CA LEU A 42 -1.09 15.89 5.19
C LEU A 42 -1.12 16.73 6.48
N GLY A 43 -1.59 16.14 7.59
CA GLY A 43 -1.61 16.78 8.90
C GLY A 43 -0.21 17.09 9.42
N GLU A 44 0.68 16.11 9.44
CA GLU A 44 2.09 16.29 9.83
C GLU A 44 2.80 17.31 8.94
N MET A 45 2.50 17.29 7.64
CA MET A 45 3.12 18.19 6.68
C MET A 45 2.65 19.63 6.87
N ARG A 46 1.36 19.87 7.13
CA ARG A 46 0.81 21.21 7.44
C ARG A 46 1.39 21.84 8.71
N GLN A 47 1.86 21.05 9.67
CA GLN A 47 2.53 21.59 10.86
C GLN A 47 3.87 22.24 10.54
N GLN A 48 4.53 21.84 9.45
CA GLN A 48 5.85 22.32 9.06
C GLN A 48 5.82 23.20 7.80
N VAL A 49 4.81 22.98 6.95
CA VAL A 49 4.61 23.67 5.67
C VAL A 49 3.36 24.51 5.78
N ARG A 50 3.56 25.84 5.89
CA ARG A 50 2.48 26.80 6.13
C ARG A 50 1.52 26.96 4.96
N ASP A 51 2.02 26.83 3.72
CA ASP A 51 1.28 27.08 2.48
C ASP A 51 1.00 25.80 1.68
N LEU A 52 0.65 24.70 2.36
CA LEU A 52 0.30 23.45 1.69
C LEU A 52 -1.09 23.57 1.03
N PRO A 53 -1.21 23.44 -0.31
CA PRO A 53 -2.49 23.54 -1.00
C PRO A 53 -3.39 22.32 -0.70
N GLU A 54 -4.63 22.36 -1.20
CA GLU A 54 -5.52 21.21 -1.14
C GLU A 54 -5.01 20.10 -2.07
N ILE A 55 -4.39 19.09 -1.47
CA ILE A 55 -3.79 17.95 -2.15
C ILE A 55 -4.62 16.71 -1.88
N LYS A 56 -5.02 16.01 -2.94
CA LYS A 56 -5.86 14.80 -2.86
C LYS A 56 -5.06 13.53 -3.10
N THR A 57 -4.12 13.54 -4.04
CA THR A 57 -3.36 12.36 -4.48
C THR A 57 -1.86 12.50 -4.30
N TRP A 58 -1.17 11.36 -4.23
CA TRP A 58 0.30 11.34 -4.15
C TRP A 58 0.96 12.00 -5.35
N SER A 59 0.38 11.88 -6.54
CA SER A 59 0.85 12.59 -7.74
C SER A 59 0.89 14.11 -7.53
N GLN A 60 -0.20 14.69 -7.04
CA GLN A 60 -0.31 16.13 -6.75
C GLN A 60 0.70 16.55 -5.68
N LEU A 61 0.85 15.72 -4.63
CA LEU A 61 1.80 15.99 -3.55
C LEU A 61 3.25 16.02 -4.04
N LYS A 62 3.63 15.03 -4.86
CA LYS A 62 4.97 14.92 -5.42
C LYS A 62 5.27 16.05 -6.39
N GLN A 63 4.31 16.42 -7.24
CA GLN A 63 4.46 17.57 -8.15
C GLN A 63 4.65 18.87 -7.36
N TRP A 64 3.81 19.13 -6.35
CA TRP A 64 3.92 20.32 -5.53
C TRP A 64 5.27 20.36 -4.78
N PHE A 65 5.71 19.22 -4.23
CA PHE A 65 6.99 19.12 -3.55
C PHE A 65 8.17 19.41 -4.48
N HIS A 66 8.10 18.95 -5.73
CA HIS A 66 9.14 19.17 -6.73
C HIS A 66 9.29 20.66 -7.09
N MET A 67 8.17 21.38 -7.16
CA MET A 67 8.14 22.80 -7.53
C MET A 67 8.50 23.72 -6.37
N ASN A 68 8.07 23.41 -5.15
CA ASN A 68 8.19 24.32 -4.01
C ASN A 68 9.36 23.99 -3.09
N ARG A 69 9.84 22.73 -3.08
CA ARG A 69 10.86 22.20 -2.16
C ARG A 69 10.76 22.85 -0.77
N PRO A 70 9.68 22.55 -0.01
CA PRO A 70 9.47 23.16 1.28
C PRO A 70 10.70 22.97 2.18
N ALA A 71 11.10 24.03 2.88
CA ALA A 71 12.13 23.95 3.91
C ALA A 71 11.59 23.19 5.14
N GLY A 72 12.42 22.36 5.78
CA GLY A 72 12.05 21.63 7.00
C GLY A 72 12.50 20.17 7.01
N ALA A 73 11.85 19.36 7.86
CA ALA A 73 12.14 17.94 8.02
C ALA A 73 11.47 17.04 6.96
N TRP A 74 10.69 17.64 6.05
CA TRP A 74 10.13 16.95 4.90
C TRP A 74 11.12 16.99 3.75
N THR A 75 11.51 15.82 3.27
CA THR A 75 12.36 15.63 2.09
C THR A 75 11.61 14.77 1.07
N MET A 76 12.07 14.80 -0.19
CA MET A 76 11.49 13.92 -1.22
C MET A 76 11.64 12.44 -0.84
N GLY A 77 12.74 12.06 -0.17
CA GLY A 77 12.95 10.72 0.35
C GLY A 77 11.89 10.32 1.37
N ARG A 78 11.64 11.17 2.36
CA ARG A 78 10.59 10.96 3.37
C ARG A 78 9.21 10.84 2.74
N LEU A 79 8.94 11.62 1.69
CA LEU A 79 7.68 11.55 0.96
C LEU A 79 7.49 10.19 0.26
N PHE A 80 8.53 9.67 -0.38
CA PHE A 80 8.51 8.33 -0.98
C PHE A 80 8.38 7.22 0.08
N ASP A 81 9.02 7.37 1.24
CA ASP A 81 8.89 6.43 2.34
C ASP A 81 7.45 6.39 2.88
N ALA A 82 6.82 7.54 3.06
CA ALA A 82 5.41 7.63 3.45
C ALA A 82 4.48 7.00 2.41
N GLN A 83 4.75 7.21 1.12
CA GLN A 83 3.97 6.61 0.03
C GLN A 83 4.11 5.08 0.01
N LYS A 84 5.33 4.54 0.21
CA LYS A 84 5.58 3.09 0.28
C LYS A 84 4.86 2.45 1.48
N ALA A 85 4.96 3.07 2.66
CA ALA A 85 4.29 2.58 3.86
C ALA A 85 2.77 2.52 3.67
N HIS A 86 2.18 3.58 3.11
CA HIS A 86 0.76 3.60 2.79
C HIS A 86 0.37 2.54 1.76
N HIS A 87 1.16 2.35 0.71
CA HIS A 87 0.87 1.35 -0.32
C HIS A 87 0.94 -0.08 0.23
N ALA A 88 1.88 -0.37 1.14
CA ALA A 88 1.93 -1.66 1.82
C ALA A 88 0.63 -1.94 2.59
N GLN A 89 0.17 -0.97 3.38
CA GLN A 89 -1.10 -1.07 4.12
C GLN A 89 -2.29 -1.27 3.17
N TYR A 90 -2.34 -0.52 2.07
CA TYR A 90 -3.39 -0.68 1.06
C TYR A 90 -3.43 -2.11 0.48
N LEU A 91 -2.29 -2.70 0.19
CA LEU A 91 -2.21 -4.07 -0.32
C LEU A 91 -2.66 -5.09 0.72
N ASP A 92 -2.26 -4.91 1.98
CA ASP A 92 -2.71 -5.77 3.09
C ASP A 92 -4.23 -5.69 3.27
N ASP A 93 -4.81 -4.50 3.27
CA ASP A 93 -6.27 -4.29 3.36
C ASP A 93 -7.00 -4.89 2.15
N ALA A 94 -6.46 -4.72 0.94
CA ALA A 94 -7.04 -5.28 -0.27
C ALA A 94 -6.99 -6.82 -0.25
N LEU A 95 -5.88 -7.40 0.22
CA LEU A 95 -5.72 -8.83 0.40
C LEU A 95 -6.67 -9.37 1.46
N ALA A 96 -6.83 -8.67 2.59
CA ALA A 96 -7.77 -9.05 3.64
C ALA A 96 -9.22 -9.04 3.14
N LYS A 97 -9.62 -7.98 2.43
CA LYS A 97 -10.96 -7.89 1.81
C LYS A 97 -11.19 -8.97 0.77
N TRP A 98 -10.19 -9.25 -0.06
CA TRP A 98 -10.27 -10.34 -1.02
C TRP A 98 -10.38 -11.70 -0.32
N SER A 99 -9.59 -11.92 0.73
CA SER A 99 -9.66 -13.14 1.54
C SER A 99 -11.03 -13.31 2.19
N ASP A 100 -11.64 -12.24 2.70
CA ASP A 100 -12.98 -12.28 3.28
C ASP A 100 -14.04 -12.60 2.20
N ALA A 101 -14.00 -11.89 1.07
CA ALA A 101 -14.94 -12.09 -0.04
C ALA A 101 -14.83 -13.48 -0.70
N ASN A 102 -13.65 -14.08 -0.65
CA ASN A 102 -13.35 -15.38 -1.27
C ASN A 102 -13.19 -16.52 -0.24
N SER A 103 -13.37 -16.22 1.06
CA SER A 103 -13.56 -17.24 2.08
C SER A 103 -14.91 -17.87 1.82
N VAL A 104 -14.88 -18.95 1.02
CA VAL A 104 -15.97 -19.90 0.91
C VAL A 104 -16.33 -20.28 2.33
N HIS A 105 -17.46 -19.79 2.83
CA HIS A 105 -18.07 -20.30 4.05
C HIS A 105 -18.23 -21.81 3.78
N PRO A 106 -17.51 -22.73 4.46
CA PRO A 106 -18.02 -24.08 4.48
C PRO A 106 -19.37 -23.90 5.19
N GLU A 107 -20.45 -24.02 4.43
CA GLU A 107 -21.76 -24.32 4.97
C GLU A 107 -21.59 -25.66 5.70
N MET A 108 -21.05 -25.60 6.93
CA MET A 108 -21.22 -26.68 7.86
C MET A 108 -22.71 -26.61 8.21
N PRO A 109 -23.51 -27.64 7.84
CA PRO A 109 -24.88 -27.69 8.29
C PRO A 109 -24.88 -27.58 9.82
N PRO A 110 -25.87 -26.91 10.42
CA PRO A 110 -25.92 -26.73 11.86
C PRO A 110 -25.74 -28.08 12.55
N ARG A 111 -24.62 -28.24 13.25
CA ARG A 111 -24.30 -29.40 14.09
C ARG A 111 -25.14 -29.32 15.36
N GLY A 112 -26.44 -29.52 15.19
CA GLY A 112 -27.45 -29.60 16.23
C GLY A 112 -28.71 -30.09 15.53
N THR A 113 -28.98 -31.39 15.47
CA THR A 113 -29.88 -32.00 16.45
C THR A 113 -29.91 -33.54 16.40
N SER A 114 -29.00 -34.22 15.69
CA SER A 114 -29.10 -35.70 15.57
C SER A 114 -28.72 -36.50 16.82
N SER A 115 -27.94 -35.95 17.75
CA SER A 115 -27.48 -36.75 18.91
C SER A 115 -28.55 -36.94 19.98
N LYS A 116 -29.44 -35.96 20.22
CA LYS A 116 -30.52 -36.10 21.21
C LYS A 116 -31.67 -36.99 20.72
N LYS A 117 -31.97 -36.99 19.42
CA LYS A 117 -33.06 -37.81 18.86
C LYS A 117 -32.70 -39.29 18.79
N MET A 118 -31.41 -39.61 18.62
CA MET A 118 -30.93 -41.01 18.62
C MET A 118 -30.84 -41.59 20.03
N GLU A 119 -30.48 -40.76 21.03
CA GLU A 119 -30.43 -41.18 22.44
C GLU A 119 -31.82 -41.37 23.06
N GLU A 120 -32.83 -40.57 22.68
CA GLU A 120 -34.21 -40.79 23.13
C GLU A 120 -34.85 -42.03 22.48
N MET A 121 -34.50 -42.36 21.23
CA MET A 121 -34.95 -43.60 20.58
C MET A 121 -34.36 -44.85 21.24
N ALA A 122 -33.06 -44.82 21.59
CA ALA A 122 -32.40 -45.93 22.26
C ALA A 122 -32.99 -46.19 23.66
N ARG A 123 -33.38 -45.11 24.37
CA ARG A 123 -33.97 -45.21 25.71
C ARG A 123 -35.40 -45.77 25.70
N LYS A 124 -36.22 -45.38 24.71
CA LYS A 124 -37.58 -45.92 24.54
C LYS A 124 -37.62 -47.37 24.05
N SER A 125 -36.55 -47.86 23.41
CA SER A 125 -36.47 -49.25 22.95
C SER A 125 -36.14 -50.26 24.05
N TRP A 126 -35.79 -49.82 25.27
CA TRP A 126 -35.46 -50.70 26.40
C TRP A 126 -36.53 -50.74 27.51
N GLU A 127 -37.46 -49.78 27.56
CA GLU A 127 -38.55 -49.76 28.56
C GLU A 127 -39.86 -50.41 28.08
N GLY A 128 -39.89 -50.97 26.86
CA GLY A 128 -41.09 -51.54 26.25
C GLY A 128 -41.24 -53.07 26.34
N GLU A 129 -40.39 -53.78 27.08
CA GLU A 129 -40.47 -55.25 27.20
C GLU A 129 -40.38 -55.70 28.67
N ARG A 130 -41.50 -55.57 29.39
CA ARG A 130 -41.88 -56.39 30.54
C ARG A 130 -43.39 -56.61 30.55
#